data_AF-A0A7C5QNY6-F1
#
_entry.id   AF-A0A7C5QNY6-F1
#
_cell.length_a   1.000
_cell.length_b   1.000
_cell.length_c   1.000
_cell.angle_alpha   90.00
_cell.angle_beta   90.00
_cell.angle_gamma   90.00
#
_symmetry.space_group_name_H-M   'P 1'
#
loop_
_entity.id
_entity.type
_entity.pdbx_description
1 polymer ?
#
loop_
_entity_poly.entity_id
_entity_poly.type
_entity_poly.pdbx_seq_one_letter_code
_entity_poly.pdbx_strand_id
1 'polypeptide(L)'
;MTIMTPDSLTPENQMPVKLDPGDVCIAASYATGTPDIRRNSGEGRVLVYDENFNLKGALWTGRTGLVLGLAYCPLARELYVSDSSAKSIDRFSCAGELLFPHPDQQGKPFGTMACAHSGGLVTGEHIKGDKFPFIGGGEIYAFNQNGTQTGVYACERDPGKFGFHGVTSLVLENE
;
A
#
# COMPACT_ATOMS: atom_id res chain seq x y z
N MET A 1 -18.68 -1.79 27.05
CA MET A 1 -18.11 -2.26 25.77
C MET A 1 -16.71 -1.71 25.67
N THR A 2 -15.70 -2.55 25.49
CA THR A 2 -14.33 -2.08 25.25
C THR A 2 -14.27 -1.58 23.82
N ILE A 3 -13.85 -0.33 23.62
CA ILE A 3 -13.66 0.25 22.28
C ILE A 3 -12.40 -0.39 21.70
N MET A 4 -12.53 -0.98 20.51
CA MET A 4 -11.38 -1.53 19.79
C MET A 4 -10.49 -0.39 19.30
N THR A 5 -9.18 -0.50 19.55
CA THR A 5 -8.19 0.49 19.12
C THR A 5 -7.15 -0.16 18.20
N PRO A 6 -6.39 0.62 17.41
CA PRO A 6 -5.34 0.04 16.56
C PRO A 6 -4.29 -0.78 17.32
N ASP A 7 -4.07 -0.50 18.60
CA ASP A 7 -3.14 -1.22 19.48
C ASP A 7 -3.69 -2.58 19.92
N SER A 8 -5.02 -2.76 19.90
CA SER A 8 -5.65 -4.06 20.19
C SER A 8 -5.47 -5.07 19.04
N LEU A 9 -5.12 -4.60 17.85
CA LEU A 9 -4.84 -5.42 16.69
C LEU A 9 -3.32 -5.66 16.64
N THR A 10 -2.88 -6.89 16.82
CA THR A 10 -1.46 -7.27 16.77
C THR A 10 -1.27 -8.43 15.79
N PRO A 11 -0.02 -8.76 15.38
CA PRO A 11 0.24 -9.96 14.58
C PRO A 11 -0.37 -11.24 15.17
N GLU A 12 -0.48 -11.33 16.50
CA GLU A 12 -1.08 -12.45 17.23
C GLU A 12 -2.60 -12.31 17.42
N ASN A 13 -3.15 -11.10 17.31
CA ASN A 13 -4.58 -10.81 17.36
C ASN A 13 -5.03 -10.07 16.09
N GLN A 14 -5.04 -10.79 14.98
CA GLN A 14 -5.22 -10.18 13.66
C GLN A 14 -6.64 -9.64 13.41
N MET A 15 -7.65 -10.29 14.01
CA MET A 15 -9.08 -10.00 13.83
C MET A 15 -9.45 -9.76 12.36
N PRO A 16 -9.63 -10.83 11.56
CA PRO A 16 -9.95 -10.74 10.14
C PRO A 16 -11.16 -9.85 9.88
N VAL A 17 -11.11 -9.08 8.80
CA VAL A 17 -12.13 -8.09 8.46
C VAL A 17 -12.46 -8.17 6.98
N LYS A 18 -13.74 -8.01 6.65
CA LYS A 18 -14.20 -7.82 5.27
C LYS A 18 -14.30 -6.34 4.93
N LEU A 19 -14.19 -6.03 3.64
CA LEU A 19 -14.41 -4.70 3.10
C LEU A 19 -15.86 -4.56 2.62
N ASP A 20 -16.55 -3.57 3.16
CA ASP A 20 -17.89 -3.17 2.75
C ASP A 20 -17.84 -1.78 2.08
N PRO A 21 -18.77 -1.46 1.15
CA PRO A 21 -18.86 -0.11 0.61
C PRO A 21 -18.99 0.94 1.73
N GLY A 22 -18.23 2.03 1.63
CA GLY A 22 -18.19 3.09 2.64
C GLY A 22 -17.10 2.93 3.69
N ASP A 23 -16.42 1.78 3.75
CA ASP A 23 -15.29 1.59 4.65
C ASP A 23 -14.12 2.55 4.33
N VAL A 24 -13.44 3.00 5.38
CA VAL A 24 -12.22 3.80 5.30
C VAL A 24 -11.01 2.91 5.59
N CYS A 25 -10.14 2.78 4.60
CA CYS A 25 -8.90 1.99 4.70
C CYS A 25 -7.70 2.89 4.97
N ILE A 26 -6.88 2.54 5.96
CA ILE A 26 -5.68 3.30 6.34
C ILE A 26 -4.45 2.39 6.25
N ALA A 27 -3.48 2.79 5.41
CA ALA A 27 -2.18 2.15 5.33
C ALA A 27 -1.44 2.31 6.67
N ALA A 28 -0.95 1.21 7.22
CA ALA A 28 -0.24 1.22 8.48
C ALA A 28 0.79 0.09 8.56
N SER A 29 1.76 0.24 9.45
CA SER A 29 2.57 -0.89 9.92
C SER A 29 2.42 -0.96 11.44
N TYR A 30 2.35 -2.16 12.00
CA TYR A 30 2.35 -2.35 13.44
C TYR A 30 3.70 -1.92 14.01
N ALA A 31 3.71 -1.04 15.02
CA ALA A 31 4.94 -0.57 15.64
C ALA A 31 5.38 -1.57 16.73
N THR A 32 6.56 -2.17 16.58
CA THR A 32 7.12 -3.12 17.57
C THR A 32 7.96 -2.45 18.67
N GLY A 33 7.97 -1.12 18.75
CA GLY A 33 8.74 -0.36 19.73
C GLY A 33 8.34 1.11 19.78
N THR A 34 9.19 1.94 20.40
CA THR A 34 8.97 3.40 20.46
C THR A 34 8.84 3.97 19.04
N PRO A 35 7.75 4.69 18.72
CA PRO A 35 7.58 5.29 17.40
C PRO A 35 8.78 6.17 17.01
N ASP A 36 9.42 5.85 15.89
CA ASP A 36 10.47 6.66 15.26
C ASP A 36 10.15 6.72 13.76
N ILE A 37 9.93 7.93 13.26
CA ILE A 37 9.63 8.19 11.84
C ILE A 37 10.67 7.60 10.88
N ARG A 38 11.89 7.28 11.37
CA ARG A 38 12.98 6.69 10.59
C ARG A 38 13.13 5.18 10.77
N ARG A 39 12.43 4.59 11.75
CA ARG A 39 12.59 3.19 12.17
C ARG A 39 11.24 2.51 12.46
N ASN A 40 10.18 2.94 11.79
CA ASN A 40 8.93 2.19 11.84
C ASN A 40 9.18 0.80 11.29
N SER A 41 9.08 -0.19 12.17
CA SER A 41 9.30 -1.59 11.88
C SER A 41 8.18 -2.41 12.49
N GLY A 42 7.67 -3.33 11.69
CA GLY A 42 6.75 -4.37 12.09
C GLY A 42 5.83 -4.74 10.93
N GLU A 43 4.90 -5.64 11.20
CA GLU A 43 4.06 -6.22 10.16
C GLU A 43 3.13 -5.17 9.54
N GLY A 44 3.14 -5.14 8.20
CA GLY A 44 2.30 -4.27 7.40
C GLY A 44 0.84 -4.67 7.51
N ARG A 45 -0.02 -3.66 7.56
CA ARG A 45 -1.47 -3.84 7.65
C ARG A 45 -2.25 -2.70 7.03
N VAL A 46 -3.53 -2.96 6.78
CA VAL A 46 -4.53 -1.94 6.49
C VAL A 46 -5.53 -1.94 7.63
N LEU A 47 -5.64 -0.81 8.34
CA LEU A 47 -6.71 -0.62 9.31
C LEU A 47 -8.00 -0.32 8.55
N VAL A 48 -9.08 -1.01 8.90
CA VAL A 48 -10.38 -0.84 8.25
C VAL A 48 -11.34 -0.24 9.27
N TYR A 49 -11.89 0.92 8.93
CA TYR A 49 -12.94 1.58 9.69
C TYR A 49 -14.24 1.57 8.88
N ASP A 50 -15.38 1.60 9.55
CA ASP A 50 -16.66 1.88 8.90
C ASP A 50 -16.80 3.37 8.52
N GLU A 51 -17.91 3.72 7.87
CA GLU A 51 -18.25 5.09 7.46
C GLU A 51 -18.37 6.09 8.63
N ASN A 52 -18.52 5.59 9.86
CA ASN A 52 -18.61 6.37 11.09
C ASN A 52 -17.28 6.41 11.86
N PHE A 53 -16.18 5.95 11.24
CA PHE A 53 -14.85 5.85 11.84
C PHE A 53 -14.78 4.92 13.06
N ASN A 54 -15.64 3.89 13.13
CA ASN A 54 -15.46 2.79 14.08
C ASN A 54 -14.50 1.76 13.49
N LEU A 55 -13.47 1.38 14.24
CA LEU A 55 -12.52 0.36 13.80
C LEU A 55 -13.25 -1.00 13.67
N LYS A 56 -13.14 -1.62 12.49
CA LYS A 56 -13.70 -2.95 12.17
C LYS A 56 -12.68 -4.07 12.37
N GLY A 57 -11.41 -3.81 12.03
CA GLY A 57 -10.32 -4.78 12.13
C GLY A 57 -9.12 -4.38 11.26
N ALA A 58 -8.30 -5.35 10.87
CA ALA A 58 -7.16 -5.11 9.98
C ALA A 58 -6.94 -6.22 8.95
N LEU A 59 -6.48 -5.82 7.77
CA LEU A 59 -5.94 -6.71 6.74
C LEU A 59 -4.43 -6.79 6.91
N TRP A 60 -3.86 -7.97 7.11
CA TRP A 60 -2.43 -8.15 7.40
C TRP A 60 -1.68 -8.67 6.17
N THR A 61 -0.53 -8.07 5.86
CA THR A 61 0.27 -8.42 4.67
C THR A 61 1.18 -9.62 4.90
N GLY A 62 1.39 -10.04 6.15
CA GLY A 62 2.35 -11.09 6.51
C GLY A 62 3.81 -10.68 6.33
N ARG A 63 4.09 -9.40 6.09
CA ARG A 63 5.45 -8.88 5.80
C ARG A 63 5.78 -7.71 6.70
N THR A 64 7.04 -7.59 7.09
CA THR A 64 7.55 -6.39 7.75
C THR A 64 7.93 -5.35 6.72
N GLY A 65 7.43 -4.13 6.86
CA GLY A 65 7.80 -3.05 5.96
C GLY A 65 7.07 -1.74 6.21
N LEU A 66 7.01 -0.91 5.19
CA LEU A 66 6.42 0.42 5.21
C LEU A 66 5.24 0.45 4.23
N VAL A 67 4.06 0.11 4.73
CA VAL A 67 2.82 0.21 3.96
C VAL A 67 2.45 1.68 3.82
N LEU A 68 2.28 2.16 2.58
CA LEU A 68 2.06 3.60 2.34
C LEU A 68 1.11 3.93 1.18
N GLY A 69 0.88 3.01 0.25
CA GLY A 69 -0.06 3.21 -0.86
C GLY A 69 -1.25 2.27 -0.75
N LEU A 70 -2.45 2.79 -0.99
CA LEU A 70 -3.69 2.03 -1.12
C LEU A 70 -4.39 2.44 -2.41
N ALA A 71 -4.94 1.48 -3.13
CA ALA A 71 -5.84 1.74 -4.25
C ALA A 71 -6.91 0.64 -4.32
N TYR A 72 -8.18 1.03 -4.21
CA TYR A 72 -9.27 0.11 -4.50
C TYR A 72 -9.54 0.10 -6.01
N CYS A 73 -9.62 -1.09 -6.60
CA CYS A 73 -9.97 -1.30 -8.00
C CYS A 73 -11.41 -1.83 -8.11
N PRO A 74 -12.40 -1.02 -8.52
CA PRO A 74 -13.80 -1.43 -8.55
C PRO A 74 -14.08 -2.60 -9.51
N LEU A 75 -13.42 -2.63 -10.66
CA LEU A 75 -13.61 -3.69 -11.67
C LEU A 75 -13.10 -5.05 -11.18
N ALA A 76 -11.92 -5.07 -10.56
CA ALA A 76 -11.34 -6.28 -9.97
C ALA A 76 -12.01 -6.65 -8.63
N ARG A 77 -12.60 -5.67 -7.93
CA ARG A 77 -13.10 -5.78 -6.56
C ARG A 77 -12.00 -6.17 -5.56
N GLU A 78 -10.84 -5.54 -5.74
CA GLU A 78 -9.63 -5.80 -4.97
C GLU A 78 -9.06 -4.51 -4.40
N LEU A 79 -8.50 -4.59 -3.20
CA LEU A 79 -7.69 -3.53 -2.59
C LEU A 79 -6.21 -3.83 -2.82
N TYR A 80 -5.51 -2.95 -3.53
CA TYR A 80 -4.06 -3.01 -3.69
C TYR A 80 -3.36 -2.24 -2.57
N VAL A 81 -2.28 -2.81 -2.06
CA VAL A 81 -1.53 -2.31 -0.90
C VAL A 81 -0.05 -2.33 -1.24
N SER A 82 0.60 -1.17 -1.29
CA SER A 82 2.04 -1.09 -1.57
C SER A 82 2.84 -1.00 -0.30
N ASP A 83 3.96 -1.72 -0.27
CA ASP A 83 4.98 -1.63 0.75
C ASP A 83 6.33 -1.31 0.11
N SER A 84 6.84 -0.10 0.34
CA SER A 84 8.08 0.33 -0.31
C SER A 84 9.33 -0.36 0.25
N SER A 85 9.28 -0.78 1.51
CA SER A 85 10.42 -1.41 2.18
C SER A 85 10.49 -2.89 1.85
N ALA A 86 9.35 -3.58 1.86
CA ALA A 86 9.23 -4.96 1.42
C ALA A 86 9.29 -5.11 -0.11
N LYS A 87 9.19 -3.98 -0.85
CA LYS A 87 9.21 -3.90 -2.30
C LYS A 87 8.13 -4.78 -2.93
N SER A 88 6.90 -4.61 -2.43
CA SER A 88 5.77 -5.42 -2.84
C SER A 88 4.51 -4.61 -3.07
N ILE A 89 3.65 -5.13 -3.94
CA ILE A 89 2.23 -4.78 -3.99
C ILE A 89 1.45 -6.05 -3.66
N ASP A 90 0.74 -6.01 -2.53
CA ASP A 90 -0.19 -7.03 -2.08
C ASP A 90 -1.62 -6.68 -2.50
N ARG A 91 -2.50 -7.67 -2.52
CA ARG A 91 -3.89 -7.52 -2.94
C ARG A 91 -4.81 -8.23 -1.98
N PHE A 92 -5.92 -7.59 -1.61
CA PHE A 92 -6.94 -8.18 -0.77
C PHE A 92 -8.28 -8.25 -1.51
N SER A 93 -8.99 -9.37 -1.37
CA SER A 93 -10.38 -9.47 -1.81
C SER A 93 -11.30 -8.66 -0.89
N CYS A 94 -12.54 -8.38 -1.32
CA CYS A 94 -13.55 -7.79 -0.43
C CYS A 94 -13.87 -8.67 0.79
N ALA A 95 -13.57 -9.98 0.76
CA ALA A 95 -13.73 -10.86 1.91
C ALA A 95 -12.58 -10.72 2.94
N GLY A 96 -11.55 -9.93 2.63
CA GLY A 96 -10.37 -9.73 3.46
C GLY A 96 -9.26 -10.75 3.24
N GLU A 97 -9.35 -11.55 2.17
CA GLU A 97 -8.36 -12.58 1.87
C GLU A 97 -7.16 -11.97 1.15
N LEU A 98 -5.95 -12.29 1.61
CA LEU A 98 -4.72 -11.97 0.89
C LEU A 98 -4.62 -12.84 -0.37
N LEU A 99 -4.58 -12.21 -1.53
CA LEU A 99 -4.52 -12.86 -2.82
C LEU A 99 -3.08 -13.10 -3.27
N PHE A 100 -2.88 -14.06 -4.18
CA PHE A 100 -1.58 -14.29 -4.80
C PHE A 100 -1.07 -13.03 -5.51
N PRO A 101 0.20 -12.63 -5.33
CA PRO A 101 0.73 -11.42 -5.92
C PRO A 101 0.87 -11.55 -7.45
N HIS A 102 0.75 -10.43 -8.16
CA HIS A 102 1.19 -10.36 -9.55
C HIS A 102 2.72 -10.23 -9.61
N PRO A 103 3.43 -11.09 -10.37
CA PRO A 103 4.89 -11.09 -10.41
C PRO A 103 5.52 -9.74 -10.82
N ASP A 104 4.96 -9.07 -11.83
CA ASP A 104 5.48 -7.80 -12.33
C ASP A 104 5.31 -6.63 -11.34
N GLN A 105 4.43 -6.79 -10.34
CA GLN A 105 4.16 -5.78 -9.31
C GLN A 105 5.07 -5.92 -8.09
N GLN A 106 6.14 -6.73 -8.17
CA GLN A 106 7.08 -6.99 -7.08
C GLN A 106 8.49 -6.47 -7.38
N GLY A 107 9.30 -6.30 -6.34
CA GLY A 107 10.74 -6.01 -6.46
C GLY A 107 11.11 -4.54 -6.58
N LYS A 108 10.14 -3.63 -6.61
CA LYS A 108 10.37 -2.17 -6.60
C LYS A 108 9.78 -1.52 -5.35
N PRO A 109 10.34 -0.40 -4.88
CA PRO A 109 9.86 0.33 -3.71
C PRO A 109 8.62 1.16 -4.06
N PHE A 110 7.54 0.49 -4.50
CA PHE A 110 6.30 1.12 -4.89
C PHE A 110 5.64 1.87 -3.73
N GLY A 111 4.94 2.94 -4.07
CA GLY A 111 4.28 3.82 -3.13
C GLY A 111 2.87 4.17 -3.56
N THR A 112 2.61 5.46 -3.78
CA THR A 112 1.28 5.92 -4.18
C THR A 112 0.77 5.19 -5.42
N MET A 113 -0.53 4.91 -5.45
CA MET A 113 -1.20 4.11 -6.47
C MET A 113 -2.54 4.73 -6.83
N ALA A 114 -2.99 4.48 -8.05
CA ALA A 114 -4.36 4.70 -8.45
C ALA A 114 -4.82 3.61 -9.41
N CYS A 115 -6.09 3.23 -9.29
CA CYS A 115 -6.70 2.29 -10.22
C CYS A 115 -7.30 3.04 -11.41
N ALA A 116 -6.95 2.62 -12.62
CA ALA A 116 -7.54 3.10 -13.85
C ALA A 116 -8.94 2.50 -14.06
N HIS A 117 -9.81 3.21 -14.78
CA HIS A 117 -11.15 2.72 -15.14
C HIS A 117 -11.13 1.37 -15.87
N SER A 118 -10.07 1.10 -16.63
CA SER A 118 -9.84 -0.18 -17.33
C SER A 118 -9.50 -1.36 -16.40
N GLY A 119 -9.46 -1.14 -15.08
CA GLY A 119 -9.05 -2.13 -14.07
C GLY A 119 -7.54 -2.30 -13.93
N GLY A 120 -6.74 -1.52 -14.68
CA GLY A 120 -5.30 -1.47 -14.51
C GLY A 120 -4.86 -0.65 -13.30
N LEU A 121 -3.59 -0.79 -12.92
CA LEU A 121 -2.99 -0.07 -11.80
C LEU A 121 -1.90 0.86 -12.33
N VAL A 122 -1.86 2.10 -11.84
CA VAL A 122 -0.72 3.01 -12.01
C VAL A 122 -0.12 3.24 -10.63
N THR A 123 1.20 3.10 -10.51
CA THR A 123 1.94 3.29 -9.26
C THR A 123 3.23 4.04 -9.51
N GLY A 124 3.72 4.76 -8.51
CA GLY A 124 5.05 5.35 -8.54
C GLY A 124 5.99 4.69 -7.53
N GLU A 125 7.27 4.61 -7.86
CA GLU A 125 8.28 4.27 -6.86
C GLU A 125 8.40 5.40 -5.83
N HIS A 126 8.20 5.08 -4.55
CA HIS A 126 8.32 6.03 -3.44
C HIS A 126 9.77 6.47 -3.21
N ILE A 127 10.72 5.61 -3.57
CA ILE A 127 12.15 5.82 -3.33
C ILE A 127 12.87 6.11 -4.64
N LYS A 128 13.73 7.13 -4.62
CA LYS A 128 14.79 7.37 -5.59
C LYS A 128 16.15 7.24 -4.93
N GLY A 129 17.04 6.46 -5.53
CA GLY A 129 18.44 6.41 -5.15
C GLY A 129 19.15 5.19 -5.71
N ASP A 130 20.47 5.20 -5.65
CA ASP A 130 21.36 4.17 -6.17
C ASP A 130 22.13 3.43 -5.06
N LYS A 131 21.90 3.79 -3.79
CA LYS A 131 22.65 3.31 -2.63
C LYS A 131 21.72 2.93 -1.50
N PHE A 132 22.03 1.81 -0.84
CA PHE A 132 21.31 1.37 0.35
C PHE A 132 21.29 2.49 1.43
N PRO A 133 20.15 2.72 2.11
CA PRO A 133 18.88 1.99 2.02
C PRO A 133 17.95 2.46 0.89
N PHE A 134 18.30 3.54 0.17
CA PHE A 134 17.46 4.17 -0.84
C PHE A 134 17.80 3.67 -2.24
N ILE A 135 17.26 2.49 -2.61
CA ILE A 135 17.44 1.91 -3.94
C ILE A 135 16.11 1.91 -4.67
N GLY A 136 15.99 2.79 -5.66
CA GLY A 136 14.82 2.95 -6.51
C GLY A 136 15.08 3.94 -7.64
N GLY A 137 14.37 3.80 -8.75
CA GLY A 137 14.49 4.69 -9.89
C GLY A 137 13.54 5.89 -9.82
N GLY A 138 12.52 5.84 -8.95
CA GLY A 138 11.56 6.92 -8.78
C GLY A 138 10.69 7.13 -10.02
N GLU A 139 10.50 6.10 -10.85
CA GLU A 139 9.63 6.16 -12.04
C GLU A 139 8.16 5.83 -11.72
N ILE A 140 7.30 6.07 -12.70
CA ILE A 140 5.90 5.66 -12.72
C ILE A 140 5.78 4.36 -13.54
N TYR A 141 4.98 3.43 -13.05
CA TYR A 141 4.72 2.12 -13.65
C TYR A 141 3.23 1.97 -13.92
N ALA A 142 2.89 1.41 -15.08
CA ALA A 142 1.52 1.06 -15.43
C ALA A 142 1.40 -0.46 -15.60
N PHE A 143 0.29 -1.01 -15.10
CA PHE A 143 -0.09 -2.41 -15.18
C PHE A 143 -1.49 -2.54 -15.76
N ASN A 144 -1.74 -3.58 -16.55
CA ASN A 144 -3.09 -3.93 -16.98
C ASN A 144 -3.86 -4.66 -15.86
N GLN A 145 -5.13 -4.99 -16.12
CA GLN A 145 -6.03 -5.70 -15.19
C GLN A 145 -5.51 -7.07 -14.72
N ASN A 146 -4.59 -7.70 -15.46
CA ASN A 146 -3.99 -8.99 -15.09
C ASN A 146 -2.68 -8.80 -14.30
N GLY A 147 -2.33 -7.56 -13.97
CA GLY A 147 -1.09 -7.20 -13.29
C GLY A 147 0.16 -7.25 -14.16
N THR A 148 0.03 -7.39 -15.49
CA THR A 148 1.17 -7.34 -16.41
C THR A 148 1.63 -5.90 -16.62
N GLN A 149 2.93 -5.65 -16.54
CA GLN A 149 3.49 -4.32 -16.78
C GLN A 149 3.28 -3.90 -18.25
N THR A 150 2.71 -2.71 -18.46
CA THR A 150 2.45 -2.14 -19.79
C THR A 150 3.33 -0.94 -20.12
N GLY A 151 3.93 -0.29 -19.12
CA GLY A 151 4.81 0.85 -19.35
C GLY A 151 5.57 1.30 -18.11
N VAL A 152 6.65 2.04 -18.38
CA VAL A 152 7.47 2.75 -17.37
C VAL A 152 7.68 4.17 -17.88
N TYR A 153 7.46 5.16 -17.02
CA TYR A 153 7.47 6.56 -17.38
C TYR A 153 8.36 7.34 -16.42
N ALA A 154 9.24 8.17 -16.97
CA ALA A 154 9.99 9.11 -16.18
C ALA A 154 9.05 10.19 -15.62
N CYS A 155 9.35 10.67 -14.41
CA CYS A 155 8.71 11.85 -13.84
C CYS A 155 9.76 12.90 -13.47
N GLU A 156 9.35 14.17 -13.48
CA GLU A 156 10.10 15.20 -12.79
C GLU A 156 9.98 14.98 -11.29
N ARG A 157 11.09 15.13 -10.56
CA ARG A 157 11.20 14.67 -9.18
C ARG A 157 11.50 15.84 -8.26
N ASP A 158 10.75 15.92 -7.17
CA ASP A 158 11.16 16.66 -6.00
C ASP A 158 11.97 15.70 -5.10
N PRO A 159 13.30 15.82 -4.98
CA PRO A 159 14.11 14.98 -4.10
C PRO A 159 13.68 15.06 -2.63
N GLY A 160 12.86 16.04 -2.27
CA GLY A 160 12.53 16.37 -0.91
C GLY A 160 13.76 16.81 -0.12
N LYS A 161 13.60 16.90 1.20
CA LYS A 161 14.65 17.37 2.11
C LYS A 161 15.90 16.47 2.13
N PHE A 162 15.77 15.19 1.76
CA PHE A 162 16.81 14.18 1.95
C PHE A 162 17.25 13.48 0.67
N GLY A 163 16.78 13.90 -0.50
CA GLY A 163 17.29 13.39 -1.77
C GLY A 163 16.70 12.07 -2.25
N PHE A 164 15.79 11.45 -1.49
CA PHE A 164 15.35 10.07 -1.74
C PHE A 164 13.87 9.94 -2.14
N HIS A 165 13.08 11.01 -2.11
CA HIS A 165 11.68 10.90 -2.49
C HIS A 165 11.56 10.74 -4.01
N GLY A 166 10.84 9.69 -4.42
CA GLY A 166 10.35 9.50 -5.77
C GLY A 166 8.96 10.11 -5.92
N VAL A 167 7.99 9.31 -6.35
CA VAL A 167 6.59 9.72 -6.47
C VAL A 167 5.92 9.71 -5.09
N THR A 168 5.46 10.88 -4.64
CA THR A 168 4.87 11.06 -3.30
C THR A 168 3.34 11.11 -3.31
N SER A 169 2.75 11.54 -4.42
CA SER A 169 1.32 11.61 -4.63
C SER A 169 0.98 11.34 -6.09
N LEU A 170 -0.15 10.70 -6.32
CA LEU A 170 -0.65 10.37 -7.63
C LEU A 170 -2.17 10.41 -7.59
N VAL A 171 -2.75 10.98 -8.64
CA VAL A 171 -4.18 10.92 -8.90
C VAL A 171 -4.35 10.59 -10.38
N LEU A 172 -5.33 9.75 -10.68
CA LEU A 172 -5.82 9.58 -12.05
C LEU A 172 -7.10 10.40 -12.16
N GLU A 173 -7.12 11.33 -13.11
CA GLU A 173 -8.37 11.90 -13.59
C GLU A 173 -9.09 10.78 -14.35
N ASN A 174 -10.12 10.23 -13.71
CA ASN A 174 -11.00 9.27 -14.35
C ASN A 174 -12.20 10.07 -14.89
N GLU A 175 -12.39 10.05 -16.21
CA GLU A 175 -13.68 10.42 -16.84
C GLU A 175 -14.75 9.36 -16.55
#